data_AF-A0A7C5L7E7-F1
#
_entry.id   AF-A0A7C5L7E7-F1
#
_cell.length_a   1.000
_cell.length_b   1.000
_cell.length_c   1.000
_cell.angle_alpha   90.00
_cell.angle_beta   90.00
_cell.angle_gamma   90.00
#
_symmetry.space_group_name_H-M   'P 1'
#
loop_
_entity.id
_entity.type
_entity.pdbx_description
1 polymer ?
#
loop_
_entity_poly.entity_id
_entity_poly.type
_entity_poly.pdbx_seq_one_letter_code
_entity_poly.pdbx_strand_id
1 'polypeptide(L)'
;MAEEKKEEELPLDFLETPKGRVAGFEGVRRLGELIAEAFEELEKLNQKIKSMEREEKTPEGIEKRLKGIEDQLAVLSDDMHVILNALGELSATVAQLKKALNL
;
A
#
# COMPACT_ATOMS: atom_id res chain seq x y z
N MET A 1 21.06 14.36 4.91
CA MET A 1 21.36 13.09 4.20
C MET A 1 20.00 12.55 3.79
N ALA A 2 19.67 12.64 2.50
CA ALA A 2 18.46 12.04 1.96
C ALA A 2 18.75 10.55 1.83
N GLU A 3 18.20 9.74 2.74
CA GLU A 3 18.11 8.31 2.49
C GLU A 3 17.25 8.15 1.24
N GLU A 4 17.86 7.72 0.15
CA GLU A 4 17.16 7.15 -0.99
C GLU A 4 16.34 5.99 -0.43
N LYS A 5 15.07 6.26 -0.10
CA LYS A 5 14.06 5.21 0.12
C LYS A 5 14.07 4.42 -1.17
N LYS A 6 14.72 3.25 -1.15
CA LYS A 6 14.53 2.21 -2.15
C LYS A 6 13.02 2.08 -2.29
N GLU A 7 12.49 2.47 -3.45
CA GLU A 7 11.15 2.10 -3.84
C GLU A 7 11.08 0.59 -3.62
N GLU A 8 10.34 0.15 -2.60
CA GLU A 8 10.03 -1.26 -2.42
C GLU A 8 9.12 -1.63 -3.59
N GLU A 9 9.75 -1.97 -4.72
CA GLU A 9 9.06 -2.55 -5.84
C GLU A 9 8.47 -3.87 -5.35
N LEU A 10 7.14 -3.99 -5.43
CA LEU A 10 6.52 -5.30 -5.27
C LEU A 10 6.76 -6.09 -6.55
N PRO A 11 7.58 -7.16 -6.53
CA PRO A 11 7.68 -8.01 -7.70
C PRO A 11 6.36 -8.78 -7.82
N LEU A 12 5.48 -8.31 -8.71
CA LEU A 12 4.44 -9.17 -9.26
C LEU A 12 5.16 -10.21 -10.10
N ASP A 13 5.30 -11.44 -9.62
CA ASP A 13 5.91 -12.51 -10.41
C ASP A 13 5.10 -12.70 -11.70
N PHE A 14 5.69 -12.53 -12.88
CA PHE A 14 4.98 -12.62 -14.16
C PHE A 14 5.19 -13.97 -14.83
N LEU A 15 4.11 -14.60 -15.30
CA LEU A 15 4.12 -15.78 -16.16
C LEU A 15 4.18 -15.35 -17.63
N GLU A 16 5.16 -15.85 -18.38
CA GLU A 16 5.17 -15.72 -19.83
C GLU A 16 4.18 -16.71 -20.45
N THR A 17 3.20 -16.19 -21.17
CA THR A 17 2.25 -16.99 -21.94
C THR A 17 2.44 -16.72 -23.44
N PRO A 18 1.97 -17.61 -24.34
CA PRO A 18 1.97 -17.36 -25.78
C PRO A 18 1.22 -16.10 -26.23
N LYS A 19 0.48 -15.44 -25.31
CA LYS A 19 -0.33 -14.25 -25.55
C LYS A 19 0.21 -13.00 -24.84
N GLY A 20 1.31 -13.10 -24.11
CA GLY A 20 1.92 -11.98 -23.38
C GLY A 20 2.31 -12.33 -21.93
N ARG A 21 2.93 -11.37 -21.23
CA ARG A 21 3.27 -11.47 -19.80
C ARG A 21 2.02 -11.25 -18.96
N VAL A 22 1.78 -12.15 -18.01
CA VAL A 22 0.61 -12.11 -17.13
C VAL A 22 1.06 -12.17 -15.68
N ALA A 23 0.58 -11.27 -14.83
CA ALA A 23 0.80 -11.33 -13.39
C ALA A 23 0.39 -12.70 -12.83
N GLY A 24 1.33 -13.33 -12.14
CA GLY A 24 1.23 -14.64 -11.52
C GLY A 24 0.42 -14.57 -10.22
N PHE A 25 -0.15 -15.72 -9.86
CA PHE A 25 -1.03 -15.84 -8.70
C PHE A 25 -0.38 -15.42 -7.39
N GLU A 26 0.90 -15.77 -7.18
CA GLU A 26 1.63 -15.41 -5.96
C GLU A 26 1.86 -13.90 -5.82
N GLY A 27 2.16 -13.20 -6.93
CA GLY A 27 2.26 -11.74 -6.94
C GLY A 27 0.94 -11.05 -6.61
N VAL A 28 -0.15 -11.50 -7.23
CA VAL A 28 -1.51 -10.99 -6.93
C VAL A 28 -1.90 -11.26 -5.48
N ARG A 29 -1.55 -12.43 -4.95
CA ARG A 29 -1.82 -12.81 -3.56
C ARG A 29 -1.07 -11.91 -2.58
N ARG A 30 0.23 -11.68 -2.80
CA ARG A 30 1.05 -10.75 -1.99
C ARG A 30 0.51 -9.33 -2.00
N LEU A 31 0.05 -8.86 -3.16
CA LEU A 31 -0.61 -7.55 -3.25
C LEU A 31 -1.88 -7.50 -2.37
N GLY A 32 -2.68 -8.57 -2.37
CA GLY A 32 -3.84 -8.68 -1.49
C GLY A 32 -3.48 -8.69 0.00
N GLU A 33 -2.38 -9.36 0.37
CA GLU A 33 -1.85 -9.38 1.75
C GLU A 33 -1.45 -7.97 2.19
N LEU A 34 -0.70 -7.23 1.38
CA LEU A 34 -0.28 -5.85 1.71
C LEU A 34 -1.44 -4.87 1.79
N ILE A 35 -2.44 -5.01 0.91
CA ILE A 35 -3.66 -4.21 1.00
C ILE A 35 -4.34 -4.46 2.35
N ALA A 36 -4.45 -5.72 2.78
CA ALA A 36 -5.04 -6.05 4.08
C ALA A 36 -4.23 -5.47 5.25
N GLU A 37 -2.90 -5.56 5.19
CA GLU A 37 -2.00 -4.97 6.19
C GLU A 37 -2.18 -3.45 6.28
N ALA A 38 -2.19 -2.75 5.14
CA ALA A 38 -2.42 -1.30 5.08
C ALA A 38 -3.80 -0.90 5.68
N PHE A 39 -4.85 -1.71 5.45
CA PHE A 39 -6.16 -1.49 6.07
C PHE A 39 -6.14 -1.68 7.59
N GLU A 40 -5.43 -2.70 8.10
CA GLU A 40 -5.27 -2.90 9.55
C GLU A 40 -4.50 -1.75 10.20
N GLU A 41 -3.45 -1.24 9.54
CA GLU A 41 -2.68 -0.11 10.05
C GLU A 41 -3.52 1.18 10.07
N LEU A 42 -4.30 1.43 9.02
CA LEU A 42 -5.29 2.51 8.98
C LEU A 42 -6.28 2.42 10.15
N GLU A 43 -6.78 1.23 10.44
CA GLU A 43 -7.72 1.04 11.54
C GLU A 43 -7.07 1.30 12.91
N LYS A 44 -5.84 0.82 13.12
CA LYS A 44 -5.04 1.12 14.34
C LYS A 44 -4.80 2.61 14.50
N LEU A 45 -4.45 3.30 13.42
CA LEU A 45 -4.20 4.75 13.41
C LEU A 45 -5.49 5.52 13.74
N ASN A 46 -6.61 5.10 13.16
CA ASN A 46 -7.93 5.67 13.46
C ASN A 46 -8.35 5.45 14.92
N GLN A 47 -8.10 4.26 15.48
CA GLN A 47 -8.34 4.00 16.91
C GLN A 47 -7.44 4.86 17.80
N LYS A 48 -6.17 5.03 17.44
CA LYS A 48 -5.22 5.89 18.15
C LYS A 48 -5.68 7.34 18.14
N ILE A 49 -6.10 7.89 17.00
CA ILE A 49 -6.69 9.24 16.90
C ILE A 49 -7.93 9.37 17.78
N LYS A 50 -8.87 8.42 17.72
CA LYS A 50 -10.09 8.44 18.56
C LYS A 50 -9.79 8.36 20.06
N SER A 51 -8.76 7.61 20.46
CA SER A 51 -8.31 7.56 21.85
C SER A 51 -7.67 8.88 22.29
N MET A 52 -6.98 9.56 21.38
CA MET A 52 -6.35 10.87 21.64
C MET A 52 -7.37 12.00 21.80
N GLU A 53 -8.50 11.98 21.10
CA GLU A 53 -9.60 12.93 21.34
C GLU A 53 -10.13 12.86 22.78
N ARG A 54 -9.91 11.75 23.50
CA ARG A 54 -10.39 11.52 24.87
C ARG A 54 -9.36 11.83 25.97
N GLU A 55 -8.06 11.84 25.67
CA GLU A 55 -6.99 11.99 26.66
C GLU A 55 -6.18 13.29 26.50
N GLU A 56 -6.42 14.23 27.42
CA GLU A 56 -5.62 15.39 27.82
C GLU A 56 -5.35 16.55 26.85
N LYS A 57 -5.49 17.77 27.41
CA LYS A 57 -5.45 19.09 26.77
C LYS A 57 -4.12 19.83 27.00
N THR A 58 -2.99 19.13 27.09
CA THR A 58 -1.68 19.80 27.22
C THR A 58 -1.04 19.97 25.84
N PRO A 59 -0.61 21.20 25.46
CA PRO A 59 -0.09 21.50 24.13
C PRO A 59 1.11 20.62 23.73
N GLU A 60 2.03 20.35 24.66
CA GLU A 60 3.24 19.55 24.36
C GLU A 60 2.94 18.06 24.16
N GLY A 61 1.89 17.55 24.80
CA GLY A 61 1.40 16.19 24.61
C GLY A 61 0.75 16.02 23.24
N ILE A 62 0.00 17.03 22.79
CA ILE A 62 -0.65 17.04 21.47
C ILE A 62 0.39 17.11 20.35
N GLU A 63 1.43 17.93 20.47
CA GLU A 63 2.46 18.09 19.44
C GLU A 63 3.27 16.80 19.20
N LYS A 64 3.73 16.13 20.27
CA LYS A 64 4.41 14.83 20.15
C LYS A 64 3.52 13.75 19.54
N ARG A 65 2.22 13.80 19.85
CA ARG A 65 1.23 12.83 19.36
C ARG A 65 0.89 13.07 17.89
N LEU A 66 0.71 14.32 17.48
CA LEU A 66 0.53 14.72 16.07
C LEU A 66 1.73 14.31 15.23
N LYS A 67 2.95 14.57 15.71
CA LYS A 67 4.15 14.13 15.03
C LYS A 67 4.20 12.61 14.84
N GLY A 68 3.80 11.85 15.86
CA GLY A 68 3.69 10.39 15.75
C GLY A 68 2.62 9.92 14.76
N ILE A 69 1.54 10.68 14.56
CA ILE A 69 0.53 10.41 13.53
C ILE A 69 1.07 10.76 12.14
N GLU A 70 1.76 11.90 12.00
CA GLU A 70 2.41 12.31 10.75
C GLU A 70 3.42 11.27 10.28
N ASP A 71 4.27 10.77 11.18
CA ASP A 71 5.26 9.74 10.87
C ASP A 71 4.58 8.44 10.38
N GLN A 72 3.49 8.02 11.05
CA GLN A 72 2.75 6.82 10.64
C GLN A 72 1.99 7.02 9.32
N LEU A 73 1.43 8.21 9.07
CA LEU A 73 0.81 8.54 7.79
C LEU A 73 1.81 8.58 6.63
N ALA A 74 3.05 9.01 6.89
CA ALA A 74 4.11 9.00 5.89
C ALA A 74 4.48 7.57 5.47
N VAL A 75 4.57 6.63 6.42
CA VAL A 75 4.79 5.20 6.12
C VAL A 75 3.64 4.64 5.29
N LEU A 76 2.40 4.82 5.74
CA LEU A 76 1.23 4.34 5.02
C LEU A 76 1.11 4.93 3.61
N SER A 77 1.50 6.20 3.43
CA SER A 77 1.49 6.85 2.11
C SER A 77 2.44 6.16 1.14
N ASP A 78 3.61 5.73 1.60
CA ASP A 78 4.57 5.01 0.76
C ASP A 78 4.05 3.61 0.41
N ASP A 79 3.50 2.88 1.40
CA ASP A 79 2.89 1.57 1.19
C ASP A 79 1.72 1.64 0.18
N MET A 80 0.89 2.68 0.29
CA MET A 80 -0.18 2.93 -0.68
C MET A 80 0.35 3.22 -2.09
N HIS A 81 1.47 3.92 -2.22
CA HIS A 81 2.10 4.16 -3.53
C HIS A 81 2.56 2.85 -4.18
N VAL A 82 3.18 1.98 -3.40
CA VAL A 82 3.60 0.65 -3.86
C VAL A 82 2.40 -0.20 -4.29
N ILE A 83 1.32 -0.21 -3.50
CA ILE A 83 0.07 -0.90 -3.83
C ILE A 83 -0.52 -0.36 -5.14
N LEU A 84 -0.57 0.96 -5.32
CA LEU A 84 -1.13 1.59 -6.52
C LEU A 84 -0.32 1.26 -7.78
N ASN A 85 1.01 1.21 -7.68
CA ASN A 85 1.87 0.80 -8.79
C ASN A 85 1.60 -0.65 -9.20
N ALA A 86 1.56 -1.57 -8.22
CA ALA A 86 1.23 -2.97 -8.47
C ALA A 86 -0.19 -3.16 -9.04
N LEU A 87 -1.18 -2.40 -8.58
CA LEU A 87 -2.53 -2.41 -9.17
C LEU A 87 -2.54 -1.91 -10.61
N GLY A 88 -1.71 -0.91 -10.94
CA GLY A 88 -1.53 -0.42 -12.31
C GLY A 88 -1.01 -1.51 -13.26
N GLU A 89 0.02 -2.24 -12.83
CA GLU A 89 0.60 -3.37 -13.58
C GLU A 89 -0.39 -4.53 -13.76
N LEU A 90 -1.17 -4.82 -12.72
CA LEU A 90 -2.20 -5.86 -12.75
C LEU A 90 -3.37 -5.46 -13.67
N SER A 91 -3.77 -4.20 -13.67
CA SER A 91 -4.76 -3.65 -14.62
C SER A 91 -4.28 -3.78 -16.07
N ALA A 92 -3.02 -3.46 -16.34
CA ALA A 92 -2.42 -3.63 -17.67
C ALA A 92 -2.41 -5.11 -18.11
N THR A 93 -2.09 -6.01 -17.18
CA THR A 93 -2.18 -7.46 -17.39
C THR A 93 -3.60 -7.90 -17.75
N VAL A 94 -4.60 -7.47 -16.98
CA VAL A 94 -6.01 -7.83 -17.20
C VAL A 94 -6.50 -7.31 -18.55
N ALA A 95 -6.09 -6.10 -18.95
CA ALA A 95 -6.39 -5.56 -20.27
C ALA A 95 -5.78 -6.39 -21.40
N GLN A 96 -4.55 -6.89 -21.23
CA GLN A 96 -3.90 -7.78 -22.20
C GLN A 96 -4.61 -9.13 -22.27
N LEU A 97 -4.98 -9.73 -21.14
CA LEU A 97 -5.77 -10.95 -21.08
C LEU A 97 -7.13 -10.78 -21.78
N LYS A 98 -7.84 -9.69 -21.48
CA LYS A 98 -9.13 -9.37 -22.09
C LYS A 98 -9.01 -9.27 -23.62
N LYS A 99 -7.99 -8.55 -24.11
CA LYS A 99 -7.66 -8.47 -25.54
C LYS A 99 -7.30 -9.82 -26.16
N ALA A 100 -6.57 -10.67 -25.43
CA ALA A 100 -6.17 -12.01 -25.90
C ALA A 100 -7.34 -13.01 -25.96
N LEU A 101 -8.37 -12.80 -25.13
CA LEU A 101 -9.56 -13.65 -25.03
C LEU A 101 -10.73 -13.18 -25.92
N ASN A 102 -10.57 -12.08 -26.68
CA ASN A 102 -11.65 -11.44 -27.45
C ASN A 102 -12.92 -11.15 -26.60
N LEU A 103 -12.72 -10.79 -25.33
CA LEU A 103 -13.76 -10.29 -24.42
C LEU A 103 -13.75 -8.76 -24.36
#